data_AF-A0A8F7H5L1-F1
#
_entry.id   AF-A0A8F7H5L1-F1
#
_cell.length_a   1.000
_cell.length_b   1.000
_cell.length_c   1.000
_cell.angle_alpha   90.00
_cell.angle_beta   90.00
_cell.angle_gamma   90.00
#
_symmetry.space_group_name_H-M   'P 1'
#
loop_
_entity.id
_entity.type
_entity.pdbx_description
1 polymer ?
#
loop_
_entity_poly.entity_id
_entity_poly.type
_entity_poly.pdbx_seq_one_letter_code
_entity_poly.pdbx_strand_id
1 'polypeptide(L)'
;MKKIILPILIVSLSVILVSCNNNDSEHHNDNNSSDTNTSENKDNEASNEIDEKTNTSDSADNSESSNKQNKEKNDNKKQEKNNDSNKKQQSTDKNKSYLNNFNSKEIEYARVWYQLISTRNDLKGIKNVYVTEIPKGSKVNPQAKNSAIYKEKVVKLEAPMRAGGSVTYSSNGDGTINVYNNIPYKWENSQNSDYSQMNKITKKAIEENIETVYIKPYDNKTVAKLASKIRYNK
;
A
#
# COMPACT_ATOMS: atom_id res chain seq x y z
N MET A 1 4.53 -50.56 -15.73
CA MET A 1 3.46 -50.37 -14.73
C MET A 1 2.37 -49.50 -15.36
N LYS A 2 1.08 -49.83 -15.19
CA LYS A 2 -0.02 -49.13 -15.88
C LYS A 2 -0.54 -47.94 -15.06
N LYS A 3 -0.94 -46.85 -15.74
CA LYS A 3 -1.70 -45.75 -15.13
C LYS A 3 -3.15 -46.22 -14.90
N ILE A 4 -3.76 -45.80 -13.80
CA ILE A 4 -5.21 -45.96 -13.54
C ILE A 4 -5.80 -44.56 -13.37
N ILE A 5 -7.02 -44.38 -13.87
CA ILE A 5 -7.73 -43.10 -13.92
C ILE A 5 -8.90 -43.14 -12.92
N LEU A 6 -9.16 -41.96 -12.32
CA LEU A 6 -10.38 -41.47 -11.67
C LEU A 6 -11.66 -42.35 -11.70
N PRO A 7 -12.49 -42.23 -10.66
CA PRO A 7 -13.61 -41.30 -10.85
C PRO A 7 -13.73 -40.20 -9.77
N ILE A 8 -14.35 -39.09 -10.18
CA ILE A 8 -14.82 -38.01 -9.32
C ILE A 8 -16.09 -38.45 -8.61
N LEU A 9 -16.25 -38.10 -7.32
CA LEU A 9 -17.48 -38.30 -6.56
C LEU A 9 -17.99 -36.94 -6.08
N ILE A 10 -18.97 -36.39 -6.80
CA ILE A 10 -19.63 -35.12 -6.43
C ILE A 10 -20.61 -35.40 -5.30
N VAL A 11 -20.44 -34.73 -4.16
CA VAL A 11 -21.43 -34.68 -3.08
C VAL A 11 -21.84 -33.23 -2.85
N SER A 12 -22.91 -32.83 -3.52
CA SER A 12 -23.62 -31.59 -3.24
C SER A 12 -24.78 -31.86 -2.29
N LEU A 13 -24.76 -31.26 -1.09
CA LEU A 13 -26.00 -31.17 -0.29
C LEU A 13 -26.08 -29.88 0.54
N SER A 14 -27.04 -29.05 0.13
CA SER A 14 -27.86 -28.10 0.90
C SER A 14 -27.26 -27.36 2.10
N VAL A 15 -27.10 -26.04 1.94
CA VAL A 15 -27.13 -25.07 3.04
C VAL A 15 -28.53 -25.04 3.66
N ILE A 16 -28.63 -25.06 4.99
CA ILE A 16 -29.87 -24.78 5.72
C ILE A 16 -29.65 -23.51 6.56
N LEU A 17 -30.18 -22.37 6.09
CA LEU A 17 -30.27 -21.16 6.89
C LEU A 17 -31.58 -21.20 7.69
N VAL A 18 -31.48 -21.51 8.99
CA VAL A 18 -32.64 -21.42 9.90
C VAL A 18 -32.88 -19.94 10.22
N SER A 19 -33.96 -19.38 9.66
CA SER A 19 -34.44 -18.05 9.99
C SER A 19 -35.27 -18.10 11.26
N CYS A 20 -34.74 -17.61 12.38
CA CYS A 20 -35.52 -17.40 13.61
C CYS A 20 -36.21 -16.03 13.56
N ASN A 21 -37.48 -16.00 13.15
CA ASN A 21 -38.35 -14.84 13.26
C ASN A 21 -39.61 -15.21 14.07
N ASN A 22 -39.54 -15.04 15.38
CA ASN A 22 -40.70 -15.12 16.26
C ASN A 22 -41.07 -13.70 16.70
N ASN A 23 -42.18 -13.20 16.17
CA ASN A 23 -42.92 -12.09 16.77
C ASN A 23 -44.06 -12.71 17.58
N ASP A 24 -44.07 -12.49 18.89
CA ASP A 24 -45.28 -12.66 19.69
C ASP A 24 -46.04 -11.32 19.74
N SER A 25 -47.36 -11.40 19.91
CA SER A 25 -48.33 -10.35 19.60
C SER A 25 -48.71 -9.46 20.80
N GLU A 26 -49.06 -8.20 20.54
CA GLU A 26 -50.34 -7.62 21.05
C GLU A 26 -50.80 -6.35 20.30
N HIS A 27 -52.07 -5.97 20.51
CA HIS A 27 -52.84 -4.84 19.95
C HIS A 27 -52.14 -3.45 20.00
N HIS A 28 -52.49 -2.40 19.23
CA HIS A 28 -53.82 -1.94 18.74
C HIS A 28 -53.70 -0.87 17.61
N ASN A 29 -54.79 -0.64 16.87
CA ASN A 29 -55.20 0.61 16.15
C ASN A 29 -54.47 1.12 14.88
N ASP A 30 -55.10 0.83 13.74
CA ASP A 30 -55.60 1.79 12.72
C ASP A 30 -54.77 3.04 12.34
N ASN A 31 -54.27 3.10 11.09
CA ASN A 31 -55.06 3.68 9.99
C ASN A 31 -54.44 3.62 8.57
N ASN A 32 -55.31 3.30 7.60
CA ASN A 32 -55.40 3.85 6.24
C ASN A 32 -54.38 3.49 5.11
N SER A 33 -54.95 3.25 3.91
CA SER A 33 -54.39 3.32 2.55
C SER A 33 -53.15 2.44 2.24
N SER A 34 -53.18 1.30 1.53
CA SER A 34 -53.89 0.84 0.30
C SER A 34 -52.91 0.63 -0.86
N ASP A 35 -53.26 -0.35 -1.71
CA ASP A 35 -52.85 -0.55 -3.10
C ASP A 35 -51.38 -0.92 -3.42
N THR A 36 -51.17 -2.24 -3.36
CA THR A 36 -50.32 -3.00 -4.28
C THR A 36 -50.48 -2.58 -5.74
N ASN A 37 -49.42 -2.74 -6.55
CA ASN A 37 -49.59 -3.17 -7.94
C ASN A 37 -48.39 -3.98 -8.45
N THR A 38 -48.62 -4.77 -9.50
CA THR A 38 -47.78 -5.92 -9.94
C THR A 38 -47.50 -5.84 -11.44
N SER A 39 -46.56 -6.67 -11.92
CA SER A 39 -46.34 -7.09 -13.32
C SER A 39 -45.38 -6.27 -14.19
N GLU A 40 -44.19 -6.85 -14.37
CA GLU A 40 -43.60 -7.27 -15.65
C GLU A 40 -44.24 -6.74 -16.97
N ASN A 41 -43.41 -6.33 -17.95
CA ASN A 41 -43.06 -7.19 -19.10
C ASN A 41 -41.98 -6.57 -20.02
N LYS A 42 -41.00 -7.43 -20.39
CA LYS A 42 -40.37 -7.62 -21.71
C LYS A 42 -39.62 -6.53 -22.50
N ASP A 43 -38.36 -6.88 -22.78
CA ASP A 43 -37.74 -7.07 -24.11
C ASP A 43 -37.72 -5.94 -25.15
N ASN A 44 -36.52 -5.65 -25.69
CA ASN A 44 -36.16 -5.98 -27.07
C ASN A 44 -34.64 -5.81 -27.30
N GLU A 45 -34.04 -6.65 -28.16
CA GLU A 45 -32.65 -6.55 -28.63
C GLU A 45 -32.52 -5.66 -29.88
N ALA A 46 -31.32 -5.12 -30.11
CA ALA A 46 -30.82 -4.82 -31.47
C ALA A 46 -29.28 -4.74 -31.47
N SER A 47 -28.63 -5.57 -32.28
CA SER A 47 -27.16 -5.64 -32.44
C SER A 47 -26.62 -4.58 -33.42
N ASN A 48 -25.28 -4.43 -33.50
CA ASN A 48 -24.60 -4.20 -34.79
C ASN A 48 -23.10 -4.46 -34.78
N GLU A 49 -22.58 -4.71 -35.99
CA GLU A 49 -21.23 -5.18 -36.36
C GLU A 49 -20.85 -4.61 -37.75
N ILE A 50 -19.66 -4.79 -38.35
CA ILE A 50 -18.54 -5.67 -37.99
C ILE A 50 -17.35 -4.83 -37.43
N ASP A 51 -16.16 -4.60 -38.01
CA ASP A 51 -15.49 -5.01 -39.27
C ASP A 51 -13.97 -5.15 -39.05
N GLU A 52 -13.30 -5.95 -39.87
CA GLU A 52 -11.92 -6.42 -39.67
C GLU A 52 -11.01 -6.03 -40.84
N LYS A 53 -9.75 -5.61 -40.57
CA LYS A 53 -8.67 -5.95 -41.51
C LYS A 53 -7.27 -6.06 -40.91
N THR A 54 -6.60 -7.12 -41.37
CA THR A 54 -5.21 -7.49 -41.09
C THR A 54 -4.21 -6.79 -42.01
N ASN A 55 -2.93 -6.81 -41.63
CA ASN A 55 -1.82 -6.98 -42.57
C ASN A 55 -0.57 -7.51 -41.84
N THR A 56 0.14 -8.42 -42.50
CA THR A 56 1.33 -9.13 -41.99
C THR A 56 2.47 -9.06 -43.01
N SER A 57 3.71 -8.86 -42.55
CA SER A 57 4.90 -9.35 -43.28
C SER A 57 6.15 -9.28 -42.40
N ASP A 58 6.96 -10.33 -42.46
CA ASP A 58 8.24 -10.46 -41.77
C ASP A 58 9.34 -9.59 -42.40
N SER A 59 10.41 -9.36 -41.64
CA SER A 59 11.75 -9.75 -42.11
C SER A 59 12.73 -9.85 -40.94
N ALA A 60 13.64 -10.83 -41.02
CA ALA A 60 14.86 -10.87 -40.24
C ALA A 60 16.04 -10.84 -41.22
N ASP A 61 17.17 -10.23 -40.85
CA ASP A 61 18.45 -10.93 -40.95
C ASP A 61 19.58 -10.29 -40.09
N ASN A 62 20.67 -11.05 -40.01
CA ASN A 62 22.08 -10.77 -39.77
C ASN A 62 22.64 -9.37 -40.19
N SER A 63 23.82 -8.92 -39.74
CA SER A 63 24.83 -9.50 -38.82
C SER A 63 25.78 -8.44 -38.23
N GLU A 64 26.52 -8.84 -37.19
CA GLU A 64 28.00 -8.91 -37.14
C GLU A 64 28.82 -8.55 -38.42
N SER A 65 30.13 -8.16 -38.37
CA SER A 65 31.07 -8.04 -37.24
C SER A 65 32.32 -7.21 -37.60
N SER A 66 32.94 -6.54 -36.60
CA SER A 66 34.39 -6.20 -36.55
C SER A 66 34.94 -5.19 -37.60
N ASN A 67 36.21 -4.72 -37.60
CA ASN A 67 37.42 -5.18 -36.88
C ASN A 67 38.50 -4.07 -36.71
N LYS A 68 39.30 -4.15 -35.62
CA LYS A 68 40.64 -3.52 -35.36
C LYS A 68 40.77 -1.97 -35.46
N GLN A 69 41.43 -1.25 -34.54
CA GLN A 69 42.79 -1.37 -33.93
C GLN A 69 43.93 -1.12 -34.96
N ASN A 70 45.02 -0.41 -34.65
CA ASN A 70 45.51 0.13 -33.37
C ASN A 70 46.50 1.32 -33.58
N LYS A 71 47.00 1.89 -32.47
CA LYS A 71 48.18 2.80 -32.34
C LYS A 71 48.06 4.26 -32.81
N GLU A 72 48.76 5.24 -32.19
CA GLU A 72 49.23 5.39 -30.80
C GLU A 72 49.67 6.86 -30.52
N LYS A 73 49.53 7.30 -29.26
CA LYS A 73 50.32 8.34 -28.55
C LYS A 73 50.29 9.84 -28.95
N ASN A 74 49.79 10.62 -27.97
CA ASN A 74 50.40 11.82 -27.34
C ASN A 74 50.21 13.25 -27.89
N ASP A 75 49.42 14.00 -27.09
CA ASP A 75 49.76 15.27 -26.43
C ASP A 75 49.56 16.66 -27.10
N ASN A 76 48.83 17.49 -26.35
CA ASN A 76 48.98 18.94 -26.20
C ASN A 76 48.80 19.86 -27.43
N LYS A 77 47.55 20.33 -27.63
CA LYS A 77 47.27 21.73 -27.23
C LYS A 77 45.80 22.01 -26.89
N LYS A 78 45.62 22.93 -25.94
CA LYS A 78 44.34 23.40 -25.38
C LYS A 78 43.99 24.77 -25.97
N GLN A 79 43.13 24.83 -26.98
CA GLN A 79 42.40 26.04 -27.38
C GLN A 79 41.35 25.73 -28.47
N GLU A 80 40.07 25.78 -28.12
CA GLU A 80 38.99 25.97 -29.09
C GLU A 80 38.21 27.23 -28.72
N LYS A 81 37.69 27.91 -29.75
CA LYS A 81 36.78 29.05 -29.61
C LYS A 81 35.34 28.57 -29.77
N ASN A 82 34.45 29.27 -29.07
CA ASN A 82 33.01 29.39 -29.28
C ASN A 82 32.42 28.67 -30.52
N ASN A 83 31.41 27.84 -30.29
CA ASN A 83 30.07 28.21 -30.77
C ASN A 83 28.93 27.48 -30.04
N ASP A 84 27.73 28.03 -30.18
CA ASP A 84 26.48 27.50 -29.63
C ASP A 84 26.11 26.15 -30.27
N SER A 85 25.55 25.25 -29.46
CA SER A 85 24.88 24.01 -29.88
C SER A 85 23.94 23.52 -28.79
N ASN A 86 22.92 24.33 -28.50
CA ASN A 86 21.77 24.02 -27.65
C ASN A 86 21.17 22.61 -27.92
N LYS A 87 21.54 21.60 -27.11
CA LYS A 87 21.07 20.21 -27.23
C LYS A 87 20.48 19.64 -25.94
N LYS A 88 19.42 20.29 -25.44
CA LYS A 88 18.19 19.66 -24.94
C LYS A 88 18.35 18.33 -24.17
N GLN A 89 18.68 18.39 -22.88
CA GLN A 89 18.43 17.29 -21.92
C GLN A 89 17.29 17.65 -20.94
N GLN A 90 16.18 18.16 -21.47
CA GLN A 90 15.00 18.54 -20.69
C GLN A 90 14.12 17.30 -20.39
N SER A 91 14.60 16.41 -19.53
CA SER A 91 13.98 15.11 -19.26
C SER A 91 14.10 14.65 -17.79
N THR A 92 13.67 15.48 -16.83
CA THR A 92 13.43 15.01 -15.44
C THR A 92 12.45 15.84 -14.61
N ASP A 93 12.37 17.17 -14.80
CA ASP A 93 11.74 18.08 -13.83
C ASP A 93 10.27 17.80 -13.49
N LYS A 94 9.45 17.38 -14.46
CA LYS A 94 8.02 17.09 -14.23
C LYS A 94 7.80 16.03 -13.15
N ASN A 95 8.70 15.06 -12.98
CA ASN A 95 8.59 14.07 -11.92
C ASN A 95 8.98 14.63 -10.55
N LYS A 96 9.99 15.50 -10.48
CA LYS A 96 10.40 16.13 -9.20
C LYS A 96 9.36 17.13 -8.72
N SER A 97 8.76 17.90 -9.65
CA SER A 97 7.73 18.93 -9.42
C SER A 97 6.60 18.48 -8.49
N TYR A 98 6.05 17.26 -8.66
CA TYR A 98 4.98 16.75 -7.79
C TYR A 98 5.35 16.65 -6.30
N LEU A 99 6.64 16.48 -5.97
CA LEU A 99 7.12 16.35 -4.59
C LEU A 99 7.64 17.66 -3.99
N ASN A 100 7.81 18.73 -4.78
CA ASN A 100 8.37 20.00 -4.31
C ASN A 100 7.54 20.66 -3.18
N ASN A 101 6.25 20.30 -3.06
CA ASN A 101 5.33 20.83 -2.05
C ASN A 101 5.35 20.05 -0.73
N PHE A 102 6.19 19.01 -0.60
CA PHE A 102 6.24 18.11 0.55
C PHE A 102 7.66 18.01 1.09
N ASN A 103 7.79 17.92 2.41
CA ASN A 103 9.10 17.72 3.04
C ASN A 103 9.52 16.25 3.04
N SER A 104 10.81 15.98 3.24
CA SER A 104 11.38 14.62 3.16
C SER A 104 10.68 13.59 4.04
N LYS A 105 10.15 13.99 5.22
CA LYS A 105 9.38 13.08 6.10
C LYS A 105 8.04 12.70 5.47
N GLU A 106 7.29 13.66 4.93
CA GLU A 106 5.99 13.39 4.29
C GLU A 106 6.14 12.47 3.07
N ILE A 107 7.25 12.62 2.35
CA ILE A 107 7.63 11.75 1.23
C ILE A 107 8.02 10.35 1.72
N GLU A 108 8.77 10.22 2.82
CA GLU A 108 9.05 8.93 3.48
C GLU A 108 7.74 8.26 3.92
N TYR A 109 6.89 8.97 4.67
CA TYR A 109 5.64 8.46 5.24
C TYR A 109 4.67 7.99 4.16
N ALA A 110 4.56 8.75 3.07
CA ALA A 110 3.78 8.36 1.89
C ALA A 110 4.31 7.08 1.24
N ARG A 111 5.63 6.91 1.12
CA ARG A 111 6.24 5.70 0.51
C ARG A 111 6.14 4.47 1.42
N VAL A 112 6.40 4.61 2.72
CA VAL A 112 6.26 3.53 3.72
C VAL A 112 4.80 3.06 3.78
N TRP A 113 3.85 4.00 3.88
CA TRP A 113 2.43 3.69 3.88
C TRP A 113 1.95 3.06 2.55
N TYR A 114 2.51 3.50 1.42
CA TYR A 114 2.23 2.87 0.14
C TYR A 114 2.70 1.41 0.13
N GLN A 115 3.99 1.18 0.36
CA GLN A 115 4.63 -0.13 0.20
C GLN A 115 4.11 -1.19 1.19
N LEU A 116 3.79 -0.82 2.44
CA LEU A 116 3.47 -1.78 3.50
C LEU A 116 1.98 -1.95 3.79
N ILE A 117 1.15 -0.93 3.51
CA ILE A 117 -0.30 -0.97 3.79
C ILE A 117 -1.12 -0.87 2.49
N SER A 118 -0.77 0.05 1.60
CA SER A 118 -1.59 0.34 0.41
C SER A 118 -1.40 -0.64 -0.75
N THR A 119 -0.36 -1.48 -0.69
CA THR A 119 -0.21 -2.68 -1.52
C THR A 119 -1.12 -3.83 -1.08
N ARG A 120 -1.68 -3.75 0.14
CA ARG A 120 -2.56 -4.76 0.76
C ARG A 120 -4.03 -4.31 0.78
N ASN A 121 -4.28 -2.99 0.85
CA ASN A 121 -5.61 -2.37 0.98
C ASN A 121 -5.84 -1.27 -0.09
N ASP A 122 -7.03 -1.17 -0.70
CA ASP A 122 -7.32 -0.17 -1.75
C ASP A 122 -7.17 1.28 -1.25
N LEU A 123 -6.29 2.04 -1.92
CA LEU A 123 -6.03 3.48 -1.74
C LEU A 123 -7.28 4.37 -1.77
N LYS A 124 -8.36 3.95 -2.44
CA LYS A 124 -9.59 4.76 -2.61
C LYS A 124 -10.24 5.13 -1.26
N GLY A 125 -10.20 4.23 -0.28
CA GLY A 125 -10.83 4.46 1.03
C GLY A 125 -10.05 5.36 2.00
N ILE A 126 -8.76 5.58 1.75
CA ILE A 126 -7.86 6.23 2.72
C ILE A 126 -8.06 7.75 2.68
N LYS A 127 -8.72 8.33 3.69
CA LYS A 127 -8.93 9.79 3.81
C LYS A 127 -7.66 10.51 4.31
N ASN A 128 -7.21 10.16 5.52
CA ASN A 128 -5.99 10.65 6.16
C ASN A 128 -5.09 9.45 6.50
N VAL A 129 -3.79 9.72 6.73
CA VAL A 129 -2.87 8.84 7.46
C VAL A 129 -2.28 9.66 8.60
N TYR A 130 -2.47 9.20 9.84
CA TYR A 130 -2.01 9.90 11.02
C TYR A 130 -0.59 9.49 11.39
N VAL A 131 0.23 10.47 11.76
CA VAL A 131 1.65 10.30 12.14
C VAL A 131 1.82 10.60 13.61
N THR A 132 2.47 9.68 14.32
CA THR A 132 3.04 9.93 15.65
C THR A 132 4.56 9.73 15.57
N GLU A 133 5.34 10.81 15.68
CA GLU A 133 6.79 10.71 15.89
C GLU A 133 7.05 10.45 17.37
N ILE A 134 7.75 9.35 17.68
CA ILE A 134 7.97 8.88 19.06
C ILE A 134 9.48 8.97 19.36
N PRO A 135 9.91 9.90 20.25
CA PRO A 135 11.31 10.07 20.60
C PRO A 135 11.95 8.84 21.26
N LYS A 136 13.27 8.70 21.10
CA LYS A 136 14.10 7.76 21.89
C LYS A 136 13.85 7.95 23.39
N GLY A 137 13.75 6.86 24.13
CA GLY A 137 13.42 6.85 25.56
C GLY A 137 11.92 6.89 25.88
N SER A 138 11.05 7.14 24.89
CA SER A 138 9.61 7.05 25.08
C SER A 138 9.16 5.62 25.37
N LYS A 139 8.10 5.48 26.16
CA LYS A 139 7.48 4.18 26.48
C LYS A 139 6.78 3.58 25.25
N VAL A 140 6.99 2.28 25.07
CA VAL A 140 6.34 1.46 24.03
C VAL A 140 4.83 1.36 24.24
N ASN A 141 4.38 1.13 25.48
CA ASN A 141 3.00 1.38 25.92
C ASN A 141 2.99 2.59 26.87
N PRO A 142 2.56 3.79 26.41
CA PRO A 142 2.53 5.00 27.24
C PRO A 142 1.69 4.88 28.51
N GLN A 143 0.66 4.03 28.52
CA GLN A 143 -0.26 3.87 29.66
C GLN A 143 0.36 3.05 30.80
N ALA A 144 1.38 2.23 30.51
CA ALA A 144 1.96 1.31 31.50
C ALA A 144 3.15 1.93 32.24
N LYS A 145 3.11 1.90 33.58
CA LYS A 145 4.19 2.45 34.43
C LYS A 145 5.54 1.75 34.17
N ASN A 146 5.51 0.43 33.99
CA ASN A 146 6.63 -0.49 33.78
C ASN A 146 6.96 -0.81 32.31
N SER A 147 6.36 -0.13 31.32
CA SER A 147 6.66 -0.35 29.89
C SER A 147 8.16 -0.27 29.60
N ALA A 148 8.64 -1.13 28.69
CA ALA A 148 9.91 -0.92 28.01
C ALA A 148 9.91 0.40 27.22
N ILE A 149 11.11 0.87 26.85
CA ILE A 149 11.35 2.14 26.16
C ILE A 149 12.00 1.91 24.79
N TYR A 150 11.66 2.74 23.80
CA TYR A 150 12.30 2.71 22.49
C TYR A 150 13.77 3.14 22.59
N LYS A 151 14.68 2.30 22.06
CA LYS A 151 16.14 2.52 22.09
C LYS A 151 16.62 3.56 21.06
N GLU A 152 15.73 3.93 20.15
CA GLU A 152 15.92 4.83 19.01
C GLU A 152 14.64 5.66 18.80
N LYS A 153 14.64 6.57 17.83
CA LYS A 153 13.42 7.28 17.43
C LYS A 153 12.60 6.38 16.50
N VAL A 154 11.30 6.25 16.78
CA VAL A 154 10.38 5.51 15.90
C VAL A 154 9.27 6.44 15.38
N VAL A 155 8.63 6.03 14.30
CA VAL A 155 7.44 6.67 13.72
C VAL A 155 6.33 5.63 13.67
N LYS A 156 5.13 6.01 14.09
CA LYS A 156 3.92 5.24 13.86
C LYS A 156 3.03 5.96 12.84
N LEU A 157 2.64 5.24 11.80
CA LEU A 157 1.64 5.65 10.81
C LEU A 157 0.38 4.84 11.05
N GLU A 158 -0.80 5.47 11.11
CA GLU A 158 -2.06 4.77 11.37
C GLU A 158 -3.24 5.33 10.57
N ALA A 159 -4.16 4.44 10.16
CA ALA A 159 -5.42 4.83 9.55
C ALA A 159 -6.42 5.35 10.61
N PRO A 160 -7.41 6.19 10.22
CA PRO A 160 -8.46 6.67 11.14
C PRO A 160 -9.30 5.57 11.79
N MET A 161 -9.34 4.38 11.19
CA MET A 161 -10.07 3.20 11.67
C MET A 161 -9.11 2.02 11.72
N ARG A 162 -9.21 1.18 12.76
CA ARG A 162 -8.35 0.00 12.98
C ARG A 162 -8.27 -0.94 11.76
N ALA A 163 -9.36 -1.08 11.00
CA ALA A 163 -9.40 -1.90 9.78
C ALA A 163 -8.47 -1.40 8.65
N GLY A 164 -8.14 -0.10 8.63
CA GLY A 164 -7.13 0.45 7.70
C GLY A 164 -5.68 0.20 8.13
N GLY A 165 -5.47 -0.38 9.32
CA GLY A 165 -4.15 -0.78 9.82
C GLY A 165 -3.30 0.35 10.40
N SER A 166 -2.09 -0.04 10.80
CA SER A 166 -1.01 0.83 11.24
C SER A 166 0.35 0.15 11.02
N VAL A 167 1.41 0.92 10.87
CA VAL A 167 2.80 0.44 10.86
C VAL A 167 3.63 1.28 11.82
N THR A 168 4.53 0.64 12.58
CA THR A 168 5.51 1.32 13.45
C THR A 168 6.91 0.93 12.98
N TYR A 169 7.80 1.90 12.80
CA TYR A 169 9.14 1.65 12.26
C TYR A 169 10.18 2.69 12.73
N SER A 170 11.48 2.40 12.59
CA SER A 170 12.56 3.39 12.62
C SER A 170 13.19 3.56 11.24
N SER A 171 13.66 4.77 10.91
CA SER A 171 14.29 5.07 9.61
C SER A 171 15.81 5.05 9.75
N ASN A 172 16.49 4.28 8.89
CA ASN A 172 17.95 4.14 8.91
C ASN A 172 18.65 5.28 8.14
N GLY A 173 17.90 6.12 7.41
CA GLY A 173 18.42 7.26 6.65
C GLY A 173 19.05 6.92 5.29
N ASP A 174 19.26 5.64 4.99
CA ASP A 174 19.82 5.11 3.74
C ASP A 174 18.75 4.69 2.70
N GLY A 175 17.47 4.83 3.04
CA GLY A 175 16.34 4.31 2.26
C GLY A 175 15.76 2.98 2.78
N THR A 176 16.35 2.40 3.82
CA THR A 176 15.79 1.28 4.59
C THR A 176 15.12 1.75 5.88
N ILE A 177 14.21 0.92 6.38
CA ILE A 177 13.54 1.10 7.67
C ILE A 177 13.53 -0.21 8.45
N ASN A 178 13.42 -0.15 9.78
CA ASN A 178 13.20 -1.33 10.63
C ASN A 178 11.75 -1.35 11.11
N VAL A 179 10.96 -2.32 10.67
CA VAL A 179 9.52 -2.44 10.96
C VAL A 179 9.30 -3.28 12.22
N TYR A 180 8.60 -2.74 13.22
CA TYR A 180 8.26 -3.46 14.46
C TYR A 180 6.89 -4.12 14.31
N ASN A 181 6.84 -5.31 13.73
CA ASN A 181 5.59 -6.01 13.39
C ASN A 181 4.71 -6.36 14.61
N ASN A 182 5.30 -6.41 15.80
CA ASN A 182 4.61 -6.73 17.06
C ASN A 182 3.95 -5.52 17.77
N ILE A 183 4.00 -4.31 17.21
CA ILE A 183 3.37 -3.11 17.81
C ILE A 183 1.89 -3.02 17.39
N PRO A 184 0.92 -3.06 18.33
CA PRO A 184 -0.50 -3.08 17.99
C PRO A 184 -1.03 -1.70 17.57
N TYR A 185 -2.14 -1.71 16.82
CA TYR A 185 -2.87 -0.48 16.45
C TYR A 185 -3.23 0.38 17.67
N LYS A 186 -3.65 -0.24 18.77
CA LYS A 186 -3.72 0.38 20.11
C LYS A 186 -3.43 -0.70 21.15
N TRP A 187 -2.66 -0.36 22.18
CA TRP A 187 -2.54 -1.20 23.38
C TRP A 187 -3.87 -1.27 24.12
N GLU A 188 -4.10 -2.38 24.83
CA GLU A 188 -5.24 -2.52 25.73
C GLU A 188 -5.08 -1.64 26.97
N ASN A 189 -6.20 -1.22 27.55
CA ASN A 189 -6.21 -0.47 28.80
C ASN A 189 -5.91 -1.39 30.00
N SER A 190 -5.63 -0.81 31.17
CA SER A 190 -5.31 -1.55 32.39
C SER A 190 -6.53 -2.14 33.14
N GLN A 191 -7.75 -1.94 32.64
CA GLN A 191 -8.96 -2.60 33.15
C GLN A 191 -9.16 -3.98 32.49
N ASN A 192 -8.71 -4.11 31.24
CA ASN A 192 -8.97 -5.28 30.40
C ASN A 192 -7.73 -6.18 30.21
N SER A 193 -6.56 -5.80 30.75
CA SER A 193 -5.27 -6.44 30.43
C SER A 193 -4.30 -6.35 31.61
N ASP A 194 -3.58 -7.43 31.93
CA ASP A 194 -2.63 -7.45 33.04
C ASP A 194 -1.37 -6.62 32.72
N TYR A 195 -1.21 -5.51 33.43
CA TYR A 195 -0.06 -4.64 33.29
C TYR A 195 1.19 -5.12 34.06
N SER A 196 1.09 -6.14 34.93
CA SER A 196 2.24 -6.67 35.70
C SER A 196 3.38 -7.13 34.78
N GLN A 197 3.04 -7.83 33.69
CA GLN A 197 3.99 -8.35 32.71
C GLN A 197 4.28 -7.37 31.56
N MET A 198 3.72 -6.15 31.56
CA MET A 198 3.79 -5.25 30.41
C MET A 198 5.22 -4.87 30.02
N ASN A 199 6.19 -4.88 30.95
CA ASN A 199 7.61 -4.74 30.62
C ASN A 199 8.09 -5.82 29.64
N LYS A 200 7.78 -7.10 29.92
CA LYS A 200 8.15 -8.26 29.09
C LYS A 200 7.44 -8.23 27.74
N ILE A 201 6.13 -7.90 27.73
CA ILE A 201 5.31 -7.79 26.52
C ILE A 201 5.87 -6.70 25.60
N THR A 202 6.05 -5.49 26.13
CA THR A 202 6.55 -4.35 25.35
C THR A 202 8.00 -4.51 24.92
N LYS A 203 8.86 -5.14 25.74
CA LYS A 203 10.24 -5.48 25.37
C LYS A 203 10.26 -6.43 24.17
N LYS A 204 9.51 -7.53 24.20
CA LYS A 204 9.33 -8.44 23.05
C LYS A 204 8.86 -7.68 21.81
N ALA A 205 7.93 -6.74 21.96
CA ALA A 205 7.39 -5.97 20.85
C ALA A 205 8.38 -5.00 20.16
N ILE A 206 9.57 -4.76 20.75
CA ILE A 206 10.66 -3.95 20.17
C ILE A 206 12.02 -4.67 20.12
N GLU A 207 12.05 -5.99 20.33
CA GLU A 207 13.25 -6.83 20.25
C GLU A 207 13.03 -8.11 19.42
N GLU A 208 11.77 -8.53 19.21
CA GLU A 208 11.40 -9.70 18.42
C GLU A 208 10.54 -9.28 17.21
N ASN A 209 10.64 -10.03 16.10
CA ASN A 209 9.87 -9.79 14.87
C ASN A 209 10.08 -8.36 14.29
N ILE A 210 11.34 -7.94 14.20
CA ILE A 210 11.76 -6.71 13.53
C ILE A 210 12.22 -7.07 12.11
N GLU A 211 11.71 -6.37 11.10
CA GLU A 211 12.04 -6.60 9.69
C GLU A 211 12.71 -5.36 9.09
N THR A 212 13.96 -5.47 8.61
CA THR A 212 14.62 -4.37 7.89
C THR A 212 14.20 -4.39 6.41
N VAL A 213 13.48 -3.36 5.98
CA VAL A 213 12.84 -3.27 4.65
C VAL A 213 13.40 -2.09 3.86
N TYR A 214 13.85 -2.33 2.63
CA TYR A 214 14.17 -1.25 1.68
C TYR A 214 12.89 -0.63 1.11
N ILE A 215 12.76 0.69 1.22
CA ILE A 215 11.62 1.45 0.72
C ILE A 215 11.90 1.85 -0.73
N LYS A 216 11.23 1.16 -1.65
CA LYS A 216 11.41 1.32 -3.09
C LYS A 216 10.91 2.72 -3.52
N PRO A 217 11.66 3.42 -4.39
CA PRO A 217 11.11 4.56 -5.12
C PRO A 217 9.85 4.15 -5.89
N TYR A 218 8.87 5.05 -5.95
CA TYR A 218 7.61 4.83 -6.65
C TYR A 218 7.20 6.11 -7.40
N ASP A 219 6.17 6.03 -8.24
CA ASP A 219 5.64 7.17 -8.99
C ASP A 219 5.40 8.38 -8.07
N ASN A 220 6.08 9.48 -8.39
CA ASN A 220 6.04 10.71 -7.60
C ASN A 220 4.64 11.35 -7.56
N LYS A 221 3.78 11.14 -8.57
CA LYS A 221 2.38 11.62 -8.55
C LYS A 221 1.54 10.83 -7.53
N THR A 222 1.72 9.52 -7.45
CA THR A 222 1.09 8.64 -6.46
C THR A 222 1.61 8.93 -5.06
N VAL A 223 2.93 9.12 -4.89
CA VAL A 223 3.54 9.53 -3.61
C VAL A 223 3.01 10.89 -3.17
N ALA A 224 2.92 11.90 -4.06
CA ALA A 224 2.31 13.19 -3.75
C ALA A 224 0.84 13.09 -3.32
N LYS A 225 0.06 12.22 -3.96
CA LYS A 225 -1.36 11.94 -3.60
C LYS A 225 -1.52 11.28 -2.23
N LEU A 226 -0.50 10.61 -1.72
CA LEU A 226 -0.46 10.10 -0.35
C LEU A 226 0.12 11.13 0.64
N ALA A 227 1.16 11.87 0.25
CA ALA A 227 1.76 12.93 1.06
C ALA A 227 0.72 13.99 1.45
N SER A 228 -0.18 14.37 0.53
CA SER A 228 -1.29 15.30 0.82
C SER A 228 -2.33 14.78 1.83
N LYS A 229 -2.29 13.50 2.20
CA LYS A 229 -3.14 12.85 3.21
C LYS A 229 -2.45 12.68 4.57
N ILE A 230 -1.15 12.94 4.67
CA ILE A 230 -0.38 12.88 5.91
C ILE A 230 -0.89 13.93 6.90
N ARG A 231 -1.17 13.52 8.14
CA ARG A 231 -1.58 14.42 9.23
C ARG A 231 -0.76 14.08 10.47
N TYR A 232 -0.08 15.07 11.05
CA TYR A 232 0.57 14.89 12.34
C TYR A 232 -0.50 14.89 13.44
N ASN A 233 -0.42 13.92 14.35
CA ASN A 233 -1.20 13.96 15.60
C ASN A 233 -0.71 15.16 16.43
N LYS A 234 -1.66 15.82 17.12
CA LYS A 234 -1.41 16.89 18.09
C LYS A 234 -1.27 16.32 19.50
#